data_AF-A0A5C7M6U8-F1
#
_entry.id   AF-A0A5C7M6U8-F1
#
_cell.length_a   1.000
_cell.length_b   1.000
_cell.length_c   1.000
_cell.angle_alpha   90.00
_cell.angle_beta   90.00
_cell.angle_gamma   90.00
#
_symmetry.space_group_name_H-M   'P 1'
#
loop_
_entity.id
_entity.type
_entity.pdbx_description
1 polymer ?
#
loop_
_entity_poly.entity_id
_entity_poly.type
_entity_poly.pdbx_seq_one_letter_code
_entity_poly.pdbx_strand_id
1 'polypeptide(L)'
;MGARPGFLITTLLLEERQVYGSIKIGGFYRRRFLRLVPAMVACVVLALSILLIYGYGFADWKLELGTLTYTANWVSMGGYPNLGPLGNTSPLGHTWSLAIEEQFYLVWPLVVTLTARLSKRRMVIVMSCLCAVILVWRFVLFNGGAGFSRIYFGTDTRADLLMCGAILAYVLHQAPSRGNVPPWVVWFGLALIGSTRIMTGSFKVCVLPTAVGIGTVVVIYAVVQDSRFAPFDWRWMRWIGKRSYGLYLYQLPVIVFFLLTVHRDKWMQIVALLTTFVVAALSYKYLEMPFQRMKDRDSRSRRGLERSLSQSRVRT
;
A
#
# COMPACT_ATOMS: atom_id res chain seq x y z
N MET A 1 -3.57 -2.37 5.18
CA MET A 1 -2.12 -2.52 4.99
C MET A 1 -1.75 -4.00 4.90
N GLY A 2 -0.88 -4.42 3.98
CA GLY A 2 -0.47 -5.82 3.83
C GLY A 2 0.94 -5.94 3.23
N ALA A 3 1.44 -7.17 3.03
CA ALA A 3 2.82 -7.40 2.56
C ALA A 3 3.03 -7.20 1.04
N ARG A 4 1.95 -7.29 0.26
CA ARG A 4 1.94 -7.11 -1.21
C ARG A 4 2.70 -5.87 -1.70
N PRO A 5 2.53 -4.67 -1.12
CA PRO A 5 3.16 -3.46 -1.64
C PRO A 5 4.69 -3.50 -1.47
N GLY A 6 5.19 -4.02 -0.34
CA GLY A 6 6.61 -4.28 -0.09
C GLY A 6 7.22 -5.31 -1.05
N PHE A 7 6.47 -6.37 -1.38
CA PHE A 7 6.86 -7.35 -2.40
C PHE A 7 7.01 -6.71 -3.79
N LEU A 8 5.99 -5.95 -4.23
CA LEU A 8 5.96 -5.33 -5.55
C LEU A 8 7.10 -4.33 -5.73
N ILE A 9 7.31 -3.43 -4.76
CA ILE A 9 8.36 -2.42 -4.89
C ILE A 9 9.75 -3.05 -4.94
N THR A 10 10.00 -4.03 -4.07
CA THR A 10 11.31 -4.67 -3.96
C THR A 10 11.62 -5.44 -5.23
N THR A 11 10.63 -6.16 -5.78
CA THR A 11 10.77 -6.87 -7.06
C THR A 11 11.14 -5.91 -8.18
N LEU A 12 10.42 -4.80 -8.32
CA LEU A 12 10.69 -3.78 -9.34
C LEU A 12 12.10 -3.17 -9.22
N LEU A 13 12.56 -2.88 -8.00
CA LEU A 13 13.89 -2.30 -7.77
C LEU A 13 15.01 -3.32 -8.07
N LEU A 14 14.82 -4.58 -7.70
CA LEU A 14 15.76 -5.65 -7.99
C LEU A 14 15.85 -5.92 -9.50
N GLU A 15 14.71 -5.93 -10.21
CA GLU A 15 14.64 -6.03 -11.66
C GLU A 15 15.30 -4.83 -12.36
N GLU A 16 14.98 -3.59 -11.95
CA GLU A 16 15.58 -2.37 -12.52
C GLU A 16 17.11 -2.41 -12.38
N ARG A 17 17.60 -2.82 -11.20
CA ARG A 17 19.04 -2.97 -10.96
C ARG A 17 19.67 -4.08 -11.79
N GLN A 18 18.99 -5.21 -11.96
CA GLN A 18 19.49 -6.31 -12.80
C GLN A 18 19.64 -5.88 -14.26
N VAL A 19 18.71 -5.07 -14.77
CA VAL A 19 18.72 -4.61 -16.18
C VAL A 19 19.70 -3.46 -16.41
N TYR A 20 19.75 -2.47 -15.52
CA TYR A 20 20.48 -1.22 -15.74
C TYR A 20 21.73 -1.04 -14.86
N GLY A 21 22.05 -2.01 -14.00
CA GLY A 21 23.17 -1.97 -13.04
C GLY A 21 22.98 -1.01 -11.86
N SER A 22 22.01 -0.09 -11.94
CA SER A 22 21.73 0.95 -10.94
C SER A 22 20.23 1.27 -10.88
N ILE A 23 19.80 1.86 -9.76
CA ILE A 23 18.41 2.29 -9.55
C ILE A 23 18.30 3.78 -9.83
N LYS A 24 17.43 4.20 -10.77
CA LYS A 24 17.20 5.62 -11.07
C LYS A 24 16.16 6.21 -10.10
N ILE A 25 16.61 6.57 -8.89
CA ILE A 25 15.75 7.04 -7.78
C ILE A 25 14.82 8.20 -8.17
N GLY A 26 15.33 9.24 -8.84
CA GLY A 26 14.48 10.36 -9.28
C GLY A 26 13.39 9.95 -10.27
N GLY A 27 13.71 9.02 -11.17
CA GLY A 27 12.73 8.43 -12.09
C GLY A 27 11.68 7.60 -11.36
N PHE A 28 12.10 6.87 -10.31
CA PHE A 28 11.21 6.11 -9.46
C PHE A 28 10.17 7.01 -8.75
N TYR A 29 10.62 8.07 -8.06
CA TYR A 29 9.71 8.99 -7.35
C TYR A 29 8.77 9.73 -8.29
N ARG A 30 9.26 10.18 -9.45
CA ARG A 30 8.41 10.85 -10.44
C ARG A 30 7.28 9.96 -10.93
N ARG A 31 7.56 8.69 -11.26
CA ARG A 31 6.54 7.72 -11.71
C ARG A 31 5.46 7.51 -10.64
N ARG A 32 5.87 7.55 -9.38
CA ARG A 32 4.99 7.35 -8.23
C ARG A 32 4.13 8.58 -7.95
N PHE A 33 4.75 9.76 -7.97
CA PHE A 33 4.06 11.05 -7.82
C PHE A 33 2.93 11.20 -8.84
N LEU A 34 3.23 11.01 -10.13
CA LEU A 34 2.23 11.11 -11.22
C LEU A 34 1.13 10.06 -11.15
N ARG A 35 1.36 8.96 -10.40
CA ARG A 35 0.37 7.88 -10.24
C ARG A 35 -0.56 8.14 -9.06
N LEU A 36 -0.05 8.63 -7.94
CA LEU A 36 -0.80 8.67 -6.67
C LEU A 36 -1.40 10.04 -6.37
N VAL A 37 -0.62 11.10 -6.56
CA VAL A 37 -0.97 12.45 -6.09
C VAL A 37 -2.26 13.00 -6.73
N PRO A 38 -2.52 12.84 -8.04
CA PRO A 38 -3.75 13.38 -8.64
C PRO A 38 -5.03 12.86 -7.98
N ALA A 39 -5.11 11.55 -7.75
CA ALA A 39 -6.27 10.95 -7.11
C ALA A 39 -6.31 11.27 -5.59
N MET A 40 -5.15 11.33 -4.91
CA MET A 40 -5.08 11.77 -3.52
C MET A 40 -5.69 13.16 -3.32
N VAL A 41 -5.25 14.14 -4.12
CA VAL A 41 -5.72 15.52 -4.03
C VAL A 41 -7.23 15.58 -4.28
N ALA A 42 -7.73 14.89 -5.30
CA ALA A 42 -9.16 14.84 -5.58
C ALA A 42 -9.98 14.20 -4.43
N CYS A 43 -9.44 13.16 -3.78
CA CYS A 43 -10.08 12.55 -2.62
C CYS A 43 -10.13 13.51 -1.42
N VAL A 44 -9.04 14.24 -1.15
CA VAL A 44 -9.02 15.25 -0.06
C VAL A 44 -10.04 16.36 -0.34
N VAL A 45 -10.10 16.85 -1.59
CA VAL A 45 -11.10 17.85 -2.00
C VAL A 45 -12.52 17.31 -1.83
N LEU A 46 -12.78 16.06 -2.23
CA LEU A 46 -14.09 15.42 -2.04
C LEU A 46 -14.46 15.31 -0.55
N ALA A 47 -13.53 14.83 0.28
CA ALA A 47 -13.73 14.70 1.72
C ALA A 47 -14.04 16.06 2.38
N LEU A 48 -13.26 17.09 2.06
CA LEU A 48 -13.49 18.46 2.56
C LEU A 48 -14.85 19.00 2.10
N SER A 49 -15.21 18.78 0.84
CA SER A 49 -16.50 19.22 0.30
C SER A 49 -17.67 18.59 1.06
N ILE A 50 -17.58 17.29 1.36
CA ILE A 50 -18.59 16.59 2.17
C ILE A 50 -18.69 17.22 3.56
N LEU A 51 -17.57 17.39 4.26
CA LEU A 51 -17.57 17.97 5.61
C LEU A 51 -18.13 19.39 5.65
N LEU A 52 -17.82 20.22 4.65
CA LEU A 52 -18.34 21.58 4.53
C LEU A 52 -19.85 21.61 4.28
N ILE A 53 -20.36 20.76 3.37
CA ILE A 53 -21.80 20.70 3.03
C ILE A 53 -22.64 20.32 4.26
N TYR A 54 -22.17 19.41 5.11
CA TYR A 54 -22.89 18.95 6.31
C TYR A 54 -22.56 19.74 7.58
N GLY A 55 -21.87 20.89 7.46
CA GLY A 55 -21.63 21.80 8.59
C GLY A 55 -20.55 21.35 9.58
N TYR A 56 -19.71 20.37 9.24
CA TYR A 56 -18.58 19.94 10.06
C TYR A 56 -17.35 20.84 9.91
N GLY A 57 -17.27 21.65 8.84
CA GLY A 57 -16.14 22.54 8.61
C GLY A 57 -14.81 21.79 8.43
N PHE A 58 -13.70 22.45 8.77
CA PHE A 58 -12.35 21.87 8.77
C PHE A 58 -12.04 21.17 10.09
N ALA A 59 -12.91 20.24 10.51
CA ALA A 59 -12.84 19.62 11.83
C ALA A 59 -11.51 18.87 12.09
N ASP A 60 -10.78 18.43 11.06
CA ASP A 60 -9.52 17.68 11.18
C ASP A 60 -8.42 18.12 10.19
N TRP A 61 -8.17 19.43 10.09
CA TRP A 61 -7.18 20.02 9.15
C TRP A 61 -5.79 19.35 9.23
N LYS A 62 -5.42 18.83 10.40
CA LYS A 62 -4.17 18.09 10.61
C LYS A 62 -4.16 16.79 9.81
N LEU A 63 -5.27 16.05 9.77
CA LEU A 63 -5.39 14.81 9.02
C LEU A 63 -5.46 15.06 7.51
N GLU A 64 -6.12 16.13 7.05
CA GLU A 64 -6.10 16.51 5.64
C GLU A 64 -4.67 16.84 5.20
N LEU A 65 -3.99 17.71 5.95
CA LEU A 65 -2.59 18.04 5.68
C LEU A 65 -1.72 16.79 5.74
N GLY A 66 -1.89 15.97 6.78
CA GLY A 66 -1.19 14.71 6.97
C GLY A 66 -1.43 13.71 5.83
N THR A 67 -2.61 13.72 5.23
CA THR A 67 -2.92 12.88 4.06
C THR A 67 -2.11 13.35 2.85
N LEU A 68 -2.06 14.66 2.60
CA LEU A 68 -1.30 15.25 1.50
C LEU A 68 0.22 15.09 1.66
N THR A 69 0.72 15.15 2.90
CA THR A 69 2.15 15.02 3.22
C THR A 69 2.57 13.59 3.53
N TYR A 70 1.67 12.60 3.44
CA TYR A 70 1.91 11.21 3.83
C TYR A 70 2.43 11.05 5.28
N THR A 71 1.87 11.84 6.20
CA THR A 71 2.10 11.81 7.65
C THR A 71 0.81 11.59 8.46
N ALA A 72 -0.30 11.25 7.79
CA ALA A 72 -1.62 11.00 8.41
C ALA A 72 -1.56 9.99 9.55
N ASN A 73 -0.64 9.03 9.51
CA ASN A 73 -0.48 8.04 10.58
C ASN A 73 0.00 8.67 11.90
N TRP A 74 0.86 9.68 11.86
CA TRP A 74 1.31 10.40 13.05
C TRP A 74 0.19 11.24 13.67
N VAL A 75 -0.68 11.82 12.83
CA VAL A 75 -1.89 12.49 13.29
C VAL A 75 -2.83 11.47 13.96
N SER A 76 -3.04 10.33 13.29
CA SER A 76 -3.93 9.26 13.78
C SER A 76 -3.46 8.64 15.10
N MET A 77 -2.16 8.67 15.42
CA MET A 77 -1.64 8.25 16.73
C MET A 77 -2.21 9.07 17.88
N GLY A 78 -2.47 10.36 17.65
CA GLY A 78 -3.12 11.26 18.60
C GLY A 78 -4.63 11.03 18.76
N GLY A 79 -5.22 10.16 17.93
CA GLY A 79 -6.67 9.92 17.86
C GLY A 79 -7.37 10.81 16.83
N TYR A 80 -8.63 10.48 16.55
CA TYR A 80 -9.50 11.28 15.70
C TYR A 80 -10.46 12.12 16.55
N PRO A 81 -10.80 13.35 16.12
CA PRO A 81 -11.90 14.08 16.73
C PRO A 81 -13.21 13.29 16.59
N ASN A 82 -14.05 13.35 17.61
CA ASN A 82 -15.39 12.77 17.55
C ASN A 82 -16.33 13.72 16.78
N LEU A 83 -16.80 13.28 15.62
CA LEU A 83 -17.66 14.04 14.71
C LEU A 83 -19.15 13.69 14.90
N GLY A 84 -19.60 13.59 16.15
CA GLY A 84 -21.01 13.35 16.51
C GLY A 84 -21.54 12.02 15.94
N PRO A 85 -22.54 12.02 15.03
CA PRO A 85 -23.09 10.80 14.40
C PRO A 85 -22.07 9.89 13.70
N LEU A 86 -20.93 10.45 13.28
CA LEU A 86 -19.82 9.70 12.68
C LEU A 86 -18.92 9.03 13.73
N GLY A 87 -19.04 9.39 15.00
CA GLY A 87 -18.11 9.00 16.06
C GLY A 87 -16.68 9.40 15.68
N ASN A 88 -15.73 8.50 15.89
CA ASN A 88 -14.32 8.70 15.52
C ASN A 88 -14.03 8.34 14.05
N THR A 89 -15.02 8.45 13.15
CA THR A 89 -14.87 8.12 11.73
C THR A 89 -14.60 9.38 10.93
N SER A 90 -13.37 9.54 10.44
CA SER A 90 -13.01 10.58 9.47
C SER A 90 -13.12 10.06 8.03
N PRO A 91 -13.57 10.86 7.05
CA PRO A 91 -13.53 10.52 5.62
C PRO A 91 -12.14 10.07 5.14
N LEU A 92 -11.08 10.59 5.76
CA LEU A 92 -9.70 10.29 5.40
C LEU A 92 -9.02 9.39 6.44
N GLY A 93 -9.74 8.89 7.44
CA GLY A 93 -9.17 8.08 8.53
C GLY A 93 -8.59 6.72 8.12
N HIS A 94 -8.58 6.36 6.83
CA HIS A 94 -7.88 5.18 6.32
C HIS A 94 -6.49 5.50 5.73
N THR A 95 -6.20 6.78 5.44
CA THR A 95 -4.98 7.21 4.73
C THR A 95 -3.71 7.03 5.55
N TRP A 96 -3.81 6.82 6.87
CA TRP A 96 -2.69 6.47 7.73
C TRP A 96 -1.88 5.28 7.17
N SER A 97 -2.55 4.25 6.63
CA SER A 97 -1.80 3.08 6.18
C SER A 97 -1.07 3.34 4.87
N LEU A 98 -1.62 4.23 4.04
CA LEU A 98 -0.98 4.72 2.83
C LEU A 98 0.21 5.62 3.16
N ALA A 99 0.14 6.43 4.23
CA ALA A 99 1.27 7.20 4.73
C ALA A 99 2.46 6.31 5.09
N ILE A 100 2.23 5.21 5.82
CA ILE A 100 3.30 4.25 6.17
C ILE A 100 3.88 3.60 4.91
N GLU A 101 3.02 3.24 3.95
CA GLU A 101 3.47 2.70 2.66
C GLU A 101 4.38 3.69 1.92
N GLU A 102 4.00 4.96 1.79
CA GLU A 102 4.84 5.98 1.14
C GLU A 102 6.14 6.29 1.87
N GLN A 103 6.12 6.31 3.20
CA GLN A 103 7.35 6.44 4.00
C GLN A 103 8.32 5.29 3.71
N PHE A 104 7.81 4.06 3.62
CA PHE A 104 8.63 2.92 3.20
C PHE A 104 9.18 3.13 1.80
N TYR A 105 8.38 3.58 0.83
CA TYR A 105 8.87 3.81 -0.53
C TYR A 105 9.84 4.96 -0.67
N LEU A 106 9.82 5.94 0.24
CA LEU A 106 10.79 7.02 0.29
C LEU A 106 12.17 6.54 0.77
N VAL A 107 12.20 5.55 1.66
CA VAL A 107 13.45 5.04 2.24
C VAL A 107 13.98 3.83 1.46
N TRP A 108 13.09 3.00 0.92
CA TRP A 108 13.43 1.68 0.40
C TRP A 108 14.37 1.68 -0.83
N PRO A 109 14.21 2.55 -1.85
CA PRO A 109 15.15 2.63 -2.95
C PRO A 109 16.58 2.94 -2.51
N LEU A 110 16.73 3.79 -1.48
CA LEU A 110 18.03 4.09 -0.88
C LEU A 110 18.59 2.87 -0.16
N VAL A 111 17.77 2.18 0.65
CA VAL A 111 18.19 0.96 1.34
C VAL A 111 18.70 -0.08 0.34
N VAL A 112 17.94 -0.40 -0.71
CA VAL A 112 18.34 -1.38 -1.74
C VAL A 112 19.61 -0.95 -2.48
N THR A 113 19.79 0.35 -2.71
CA THR A 113 20.99 0.90 -3.36
C THR A 113 22.22 0.82 -2.45
N LEU A 114 22.08 1.16 -1.17
CA LEU A 114 23.19 1.15 -0.20
C LEU A 114 23.58 -0.27 0.22
N THR A 115 22.60 -1.17 0.33
CA THR A 115 22.83 -2.60 0.62
C THR A 115 23.13 -3.42 -0.62
N ALA A 116 23.39 -2.77 -1.76
CA ALA A 116 23.58 -3.41 -3.04
C ALA A 116 24.67 -4.49 -3.04
N ARG A 117 25.71 -4.31 -2.21
CA ARG A 117 26.85 -5.23 -2.07
C ARG A 117 26.59 -6.37 -1.08
N LEU A 118 25.50 -6.33 -0.31
CA LEU A 118 25.15 -7.42 0.60
C LEU A 118 24.60 -8.61 -0.19
N SER A 119 24.93 -9.82 0.26
CA SER A 119 24.31 -11.01 -0.32
C SER A 119 22.82 -11.06 0.01
N LYS A 120 22.04 -11.66 -0.90
CA LYS A 120 20.60 -11.93 -0.71
C LYS A 120 20.30 -12.55 0.66
N ARG A 121 21.12 -13.51 1.09
CA ARG A 121 21.01 -14.16 2.41
C ARG A 121 21.16 -13.16 3.57
N ARG A 122 22.17 -12.29 3.53
CA ARG A 122 22.38 -11.26 4.56
C ARG A 122 21.19 -10.30 4.62
N MET A 123 20.69 -9.85 3.47
CA MET A 123 19.53 -8.94 3.42
C MET A 123 18.27 -9.57 4.02
N VAL A 124 18.01 -10.84 3.71
CA VAL A 124 16.90 -11.60 4.30
C VAL A 124 17.06 -11.73 5.83
N ILE A 125 18.25 -12.08 6.32
CA ILE A 125 18.51 -12.18 7.76
C ILE A 125 18.27 -10.84 8.45
N VAL A 126 18.84 -9.74 7.93
CA VAL A 126 18.67 -8.40 8.51
C VAL A 126 17.20 -8.00 8.59
N MET A 127 16.44 -8.18 7.50
CA MET A 127 15.00 -7.86 7.50
C MET A 127 14.22 -8.74 8.47
N SER A 128 14.52 -10.04 8.55
CA SER A 128 13.87 -10.96 9.50
C SER A 128 14.16 -10.57 10.95
N CYS A 129 15.39 -10.19 11.27
CA CYS A 129 15.76 -9.68 12.58
C CYS A 129 15.01 -8.37 12.90
N LEU A 130 14.90 -7.44 11.94
CA LEU A 130 14.12 -6.21 12.12
C LEU A 130 12.63 -6.50 12.36
N CYS A 131 12.03 -7.44 11.63
CA CYS A 131 10.65 -7.88 11.89
C CYS A 131 10.48 -8.43 13.32
N ALA A 132 11.44 -9.22 13.80
CA ALA A 132 11.43 -9.74 15.18
C ALA A 132 11.57 -8.60 16.21
N VAL A 133 12.46 -7.64 15.97
CA VAL A 133 12.61 -6.44 16.81
C VAL A 133 11.31 -5.64 16.85
N ILE A 134 10.64 -5.42 15.72
CA ILE A 134 9.35 -4.69 15.67
C ILE A 134 8.25 -5.45 16.41
N LEU A 135 8.26 -6.79 16.37
CA LEU A 135 7.33 -7.61 17.16
C LEU A 135 7.56 -7.43 18.66
N VAL A 136 8.81 -7.55 19.12
CA VAL A 136 9.18 -7.33 20.52
C VAL A 136 8.86 -5.90 20.95
N TRP A 137 9.14 -4.91 20.09
CA TRP A 137 8.87 -3.51 20.34
C TRP A 137 7.39 -3.22 20.59
N ARG A 138 6.48 -3.88 19.85
CA ARG A 138 5.04 -3.79 20.12
C ARG A 138 4.67 -4.30 21.50
N PHE A 139 5.27 -5.40 21.96
CA PHE A 139 5.05 -5.90 23.32
C PHE A 139 5.60 -4.95 24.38
N VAL A 140 6.77 -4.36 24.16
CA VAL A 140 7.35 -3.35 25.06
C VAL A 140 6.41 -2.15 25.18
N LEU A 141 5.92 -1.61 24.06
CA LEU A 141 4.95 -0.52 24.07
C LEU A 141 3.64 -0.90 24.77
N PHE A 142 3.10 -2.08 24.46
CA PHE A 142 1.85 -2.55 25.05
C PHE A 142 1.94 -2.70 26.57
N ASN A 143 2.99 -3.35 27.06
CA ASN A 143 3.22 -3.54 28.50
C ASN A 143 3.64 -2.25 29.21
N GLY A 144 4.25 -1.30 28.48
CA GLY A 144 4.54 0.04 28.96
C GLY A 144 3.33 0.98 29.02
N GLY A 145 2.12 0.48 28.75
CA GLY A 145 0.88 1.26 28.84
C GLY A 145 0.59 2.16 27.65
N ALA A 146 1.28 1.98 26.51
CA ALA A 146 0.99 2.76 25.31
C ALA A 146 -0.42 2.48 24.80
N GLY A 147 -1.16 3.55 24.49
CA GLY A 147 -2.53 3.43 23.96
C GLY A 147 -2.59 2.71 22.61
N PHE A 148 -3.76 2.13 22.30
CA PHE A 148 -3.99 1.37 21.06
C PHE A 148 -3.60 2.15 19.80
N SER A 149 -3.97 3.43 19.70
CA SER A 149 -3.67 4.27 18.53
C SER A 149 -2.18 4.40 18.25
N ARG A 150 -1.34 4.54 19.29
CA ARG A 150 0.12 4.63 19.16
C ARG A 150 0.71 3.37 18.54
N ILE A 151 0.26 2.21 19.00
CA ILE A 151 0.76 0.91 18.51
C ILE A 151 0.15 0.60 17.14
N TYR A 152 -1.10 1.00 16.89
CA TYR A 152 -1.82 0.69 15.67
C TYR A 152 -1.34 1.51 14.47
N PHE A 153 -1.12 2.81 14.64
CA PHE A 153 -0.74 3.73 13.56
C PHE A 153 0.78 3.93 13.42
N GLY A 154 1.59 3.41 14.35
CA GLY A 154 3.06 3.48 14.35
C GLY A 154 3.71 2.94 13.08
N THR A 155 4.56 3.73 12.41
CA THR A 155 5.43 3.21 11.34
C THR A 155 6.42 2.20 11.91
N ASP A 156 6.96 2.51 13.08
CA ASP A 156 7.88 1.68 13.87
C ASP A 156 7.25 0.37 14.38
N THR A 157 5.93 0.26 14.40
CA THR A 157 5.18 -0.92 14.84
C THR A 157 4.52 -1.69 13.69
N ARG A 158 4.61 -1.19 12.45
CA ARG A 158 3.90 -1.73 11.27
C ARG A 158 4.78 -1.95 10.04
N ALA A 159 6.00 -1.43 10.02
CA ALA A 159 6.92 -1.58 8.90
C ALA A 159 7.26 -3.05 8.59
N ASP A 160 7.15 -3.95 9.58
CA ASP A 160 7.37 -5.39 9.43
C ASP A 160 6.44 -6.01 8.38
N LEU A 161 5.21 -5.52 8.21
CA LEU A 161 4.31 -6.01 7.17
C LEU A 161 4.89 -5.81 5.76
N LEU A 162 5.48 -4.65 5.49
CA LEU A 162 6.10 -4.34 4.21
C LEU A 162 7.42 -5.09 4.04
N MET A 163 8.21 -5.21 5.13
CA MET A 163 9.45 -5.98 5.14
C MET A 163 9.20 -7.48 4.88
N CYS A 164 8.13 -8.08 5.39
CA CYS A 164 7.73 -9.45 5.04
C CYS A 164 7.59 -9.63 3.52
N GLY A 165 6.95 -8.67 2.85
CA GLY A 165 6.84 -8.68 1.39
C GLY A 165 8.19 -8.49 0.69
N ALA A 166 9.03 -7.60 1.20
CA ALA A 166 10.37 -7.39 0.68
C ALA A 166 11.26 -8.64 0.83
N ILE A 167 11.18 -9.35 1.96
CA ILE A 167 11.83 -10.65 2.18
C ILE A 167 11.41 -11.63 1.10
N LEU A 168 10.10 -11.76 0.85
CA LEU A 168 9.60 -12.65 -0.19
C LEU A 168 10.14 -12.26 -1.57
N ALA A 169 10.20 -10.97 -1.90
CA ALA A 169 10.75 -10.51 -3.16
C ALA A 169 12.23 -10.90 -3.31
N TYR A 170 13.04 -10.72 -2.26
CA TYR A 170 14.42 -11.21 -2.28
C TYR A 170 14.47 -12.73 -2.46
N VAL A 171 13.70 -13.50 -1.68
CA VAL A 171 13.65 -14.97 -1.74
C VAL A 171 13.29 -15.46 -3.14
N LEU A 172 12.29 -14.86 -3.78
CA LEU A 172 11.80 -15.25 -5.10
C LEU A 172 12.58 -14.65 -6.27
N HIS A 173 13.35 -13.58 -6.05
CA HIS A 173 14.14 -12.96 -7.11
C HIS A 173 15.13 -13.99 -7.69
N GLN A 174 14.98 -14.25 -9.00
CA GLN A 174 15.72 -15.24 -9.78
C GLN A 174 15.50 -16.71 -9.37
N ALA A 175 14.51 -17.01 -8.52
CA ALA A 175 14.15 -18.38 -8.21
C ALA A 175 13.24 -18.94 -9.32
N PRO A 176 13.49 -20.16 -9.84
CA PRO A 176 12.58 -20.79 -10.78
C PRO A 176 11.23 -21.06 -10.12
N SER A 177 10.15 -20.91 -10.88
CA SER A 177 8.82 -21.38 -10.47
C SER A 177 8.85 -22.91 -10.36
N ARG A 178 8.36 -23.44 -9.24
CA ARG A 178 8.36 -24.89 -8.95
C ARG A 178 7.06 -25.60 -9.36
N GLY A 179 6.02 -24.86 -9.75
CA GLY A 179 4.78 -25.39 -10.33
C GLY A 179 3.90 -26.29 -9.43
N ASN A 180 4.32 -26.60 -8.21
CA ASN A 180 3.56 -27.47 -7.31
C ASN A 180 3.57 -26.96 -5.87
N VAL A 181 2.62 -26.08 -5.55
CA VAL A 181 2.36 -25.65 -4.17
C VAL A 181 1.15 -26.42 -3.63
N PRO A 182 1.26 -27.11 -2.48
CA PRO A 182 0.13 -27.79 -1.88
C PRO A 182 -1.02 -26.81 -1.53
N PRO A 183 -2.31 -27.14 -1.79
CA PRO A 183 -3.42 -26.23 -1.51
C PRO A 183 -3.55 -25.79 -0.05
N TRP A 184 -3.11 -26.62 0.90
CA TRP A 184 -3.12 -26.28 2.33
C TRP A 184 -2.28 -25.03 2.64
N VAL A 185 -1.25 -24.73 1.84
CA VAL A 185 -0.42 -23.53 1.99
C VAL A 185 -1.26 -22.26 1.78
N VAL A 186 -2.13 -22.26 0.76
CA VAL A 186 -3.04 -21.14 0.49
C VAL A 186 -4.04 -21.00 1.63
N TRP A 187 -4.66 -22.11 2.06
CA TRP A 187 -5.62 -22.09 3.16
C TRP A 187 -4.99 -21.66 4.49
N PHE A 188 -3.75 -22.05 4.76
CA PHE A 188 -3.00 -21.59 5.92
C PHE A 188 -2.76 -20.08 5.87
N GLY A 189 -2.33 -19.55 4.72
CA GLY A 189 -2.17 -18.11 4.52
C GLY A 189 -3.48 -17.34 4.69
N LEU A 190 -4.58 -17.85 4.12
CA LEU A 190 -5.92 -17.27 4.27
C LEU A 190 -6.44 -17.35 5.72
N ALA A 191 -6.17 -18.44 6.44
CA ALA A 191 -6.53 -18.60 7.85
C ALA A 191 -5.79 -17.58 8.74
N LEU A 192 -4.51 -17.35 8.49
CA LEU A 192 -3.74 -16.30 9.19
C LEU A 192 -4.33 -14.90 8.93
N ILE A 193 -4.75 -14.61 7.70
CA ILE A 193 -5.43 -13.35 7.36
C ILE A 193 -6.82 -13.27 8.03
N GLY A 194 -7.55 -14.38 8.07
CA GLY A 194 -8.89 -14.50 8.67
C GLY A 194 -8.90 -14.48 10.21
N SER A 195 -7.76 -14.75 10.86
CA SER A 195 -7.62 -14.81 12.32
C SER A 195 -7.93 -13.49 13.06
N THR A 196 -8.10 -12.39 12.33
CA THR A 196 -8.39 -11.04 12.84
C THR A 196 -9.60 -10.95 13.77
N ARG A 197 -10.58 -11.86 13.63
CA ARG A 197 -11.80 -11.90 14.45
C ARG A 197 -11.65 -12.70 15.76
N ILE A 198 -10.64 -13.56 15.83
CA ILE A 198 -10.47 -14.52 16.94
C ILE A 198 -9.49 -13.98 17.98
N MET A 199 -8.44 -13.28 17.54
CA MET A 199 -7.41 -12.77 18.44
C MET A 199 -7.93 -11.58 19.27
N THR A 200 -7.68 -11.62 20.58
CA THR A 200 -8.04 -10.59 21.55
C THR A 200 -6.82 -10.09 22.34
N GLY A 201 -6.99 -9.03 23.13
CA GLY A 201 -5.95 -8.50 24.02
C GLY A 201 -4.63 -8.15 23.33
N SER A 202 -3.51 -8.46 23.99
CA SER A 202 -2.15 -8.18 23.51
C SER A 202 -1.85 -8.88 22.18
N PHE A 203 -2.39 -10.08 21.96
CA PHE A 203 -2.22 -10.83 20.72
C PHE A 203 -2.81 -10.10 19.51
N LYS A 204 -3.99 -9.49 19.65
CA LYS A 204 -4.62 -8.68 18.60
C LYS A 204 -3.79 -7.45 18.24
N VAL A 205 -3.14 -6.83 19.22
CA VAL A 205 -2.38 -5.59 19.03
C VAL A 205 -0.96 -5.89 18.53
N CYS A 206 -0.30 -6.88 19.13
CA CYS A 206 1.12 -7.15 18.92
C CYS A 206 1.36 -8.22 17.85
N VAL A 207 0.66 -9.35 17.88
CA VAL A 207 0.97 -10.53 17.04
C VAL A 207 0.22 -10.51 15.72
N LEU A 208 -1.08 -10.19 15.76
CA LEU A 208 -1.96 -10.22 14.60
C LEU A 208 -1.40 -9.47 13.37
N PRO A 209 -0.79 -8.27 13.48
CA PRO A 209 -0.26 -7.59 12.30
C PRO A 209 0.81 -8.41 11.56
N THR A 210 1.70 -9.07 12.29
CA THR A 210 2.76 -9.92 11.72
C THR A 210 2.19 -11.21 11.17
N ALA A 211 1.23 -11.83 11.88
CA ALA A 211 0.53 -13.00 11.40
C ALA A 211 -0.18 -12.74 10.05
N VAL A 212 -0.86 -11.60 9.92
CA VAL A 212 -1.48 -11.16 8.65
C VAL A 212 -0.42 -10.89 7.58
N GLY A 213 0.72 -10.27 7.95
CA GLY A 213 1.86 -10.07 7.05
C GLY A 213 2.41 -11.39 6.48
N ILE A 214 2.64 -12.37 7.35
CA ILE A 214 3.08 -13.72 6.99
C ILE A 214 2.02 -14.42 6.14
N GLY A 215 0.75 -14.38 6.54
CA GLY A 215 -0.36 -14.96 5.76
C GLY A 215 -0.44 -14.39 4.35
N THR A 216 -0.27 -13.06 4.21
CA THR A 216 -0.20 -12.40 2.91
C THR A 216 1.00 -12.88 2.09
N VAL A 217 2.19 -13.00 2.69
CA VAL A 217 3.39 -13.54 2.03
C VAL A 217 3.18 -14.97 1.55
N VAL A 218 2.57 -15.82 2.37
CA VAL A 218 2.28 -17.23 2.02
C VAL A 218 1.34 -17.30 0.82
N VAL A 219 0.27 -16.49 0.80
CA VAL A 219 -0.65 -16.42 -0.36
C VAL A 219 0.09 -15.92 -1.61
N ILE A 220 0.88 -14.85 -1.51
CA ILE A 220 1.65 -14.33 -2.65
C ILE A 220 2.64 -15.39 -3.16
N TYR A 221 3.33 -16.09 -2.26
CA TYR A 221 4.25 -17.18 -2.61
C TYR A 221 3.53 -18.25 -3.43
N ALA A 222 2.39 -18.74 -2.94
CA ALA A 222 1.62 -19.78 -3.62
C ALA A 222 1.18 -19.34 -5.03
N VAL A 223 0.68 -18.11 -5.14
CA VAL A 223 0.22 -17.51 -6.41
C VAL A 223 1.35 -17.31 -7.42
N VAL A 224 2.55 -16.92 -6.97
CA VAL A 224 3.71 -16.70 -7.84
C VAL A 224 4.35 -18.02 -8.28
N GLN A 225 4.36 -19.02 -7.39
CA GLN A 225 4.99 -20.31 -7.64
C GLN A 225 4.11 -21.27 -8.45
N ASP A 226 2.80 -21.10 -8.40
CA ASP A 226 1.84 -22.02 -8.98
C ASP A 226 0.66 -21.26 -9.59
N SER A 227 0.58 -21.30 -10.92
CA SER A 227 -0.43 -20.58 -11.71
C SER A 227 -1.87 -21.06 -11.43
N ARG A 228 -2.06 -22.25 -10.83
CA ARG A 228 -3.39 -22.74 -10.43
C ARG A 228 -4.06 -21.81 -9.42
N PHE A 229 -3.27 -21.11 -8.60
CA PHE A 229 -3.77 -20.15 -7.63
C PHE A 229 -3.77 -18.71 -8.13
N ALA A 230 -3.37 -18.48 -9.38
CA ALA A 230 -3.37 -17.17 -10.03
C ALA A 230 -4.65 -16.99 -10.85
N PRO A 231 -5.73 -16.41 -10.30
CA PRO A 231 -7.00 -16.20 -11.04
C PRO A 231 -6.89 -15.08 -12.10
N PHE A 232 -5.68 -14.75 -12.59
CA PHE A 232 -5.36 -13.49 -13.25
C PHE A 232 -5.76 -13.38 -14.72
N ASP A 233 -6.34 -14.42 -15.32
CA ASP A 233 -6.78 -14.33 -16.71
C ASP A 233 -8.13 -13.64 -16.91
N TRP A 234 -8.89 -13.46 -15.84
CA TRP A 234 -10.20 -12.83 -15.93
C TRP A 234 -10.08 -11.31 -16.07
N ARG A 235 -10.68 -10.78 -17.15
CA ARG A 235 -10.60 -9.35 -17.53
C ARG A 235 -11.04 -8.41 -16.40
N TRP A 236 -12.04 -8.82 -15.60
CA TRP A 236 -12.57 -8.03 -14.49
C TRP A 236 -11.57 -7.91 -13.32
N MET A 237 -10.82 -8.97 -13.00
CA MET A 237 -9.83 -8.92 -11.91
C MET A 237 -8.68 -7.96 -12.24
N ARG A 238 -8.21 -7.97 -13.50
CA ARG A 238 -7.23 -6.98 -13.98
C ARG A 238 -7.80 -5.56 -13.95
N TRP A 239 -9.08 -5.39 -14.28
CA TRP A 239 -9.75 -4.09 -14.23
C TRP A 239 -9.79 -3.52 -12.81
N ILE A 240 -10.13 -4.36 -11.81
CA ILE A 240 -10.12 -3.99 -10.39
C ILE A 240 -8.69 -3.69 -9.94
N GLY A 241 -7.72 -4.56 -10.27
CA GLY A 241 -6.33 -4.38 -9.87
C GLY A 241 -5.74 -3.03 -10.30
N LYS A 242 -6.05 -2.59 -11.52
CA LYS A 242 -5.62 -1.27 -12.05
C LYS A 242 -6.22 -0.08 -11.29
N ARG A 243 -7.37 -0.26 -10.66
CA ARG A 243 -8.13 0.78 -9.91
C ARG A 243 -8.09 0.60 -8.41
N SER A 244 -7.37 -0.41 -7.91
CA SER A 244 -7.30 -0.75 -6.48
C SER A 244 -6.89 0.44 -5.60
N TYR A 245 -6.04 1.33 -6.11
CA TYR A 245 -5.66 2.57 -5.41
C TYR A 245 -6.85 3.52 -5.25
N GLY A 246 -7.53 3.88 -6.34
CA GLY A 246 -8.72 4.73 -6.27
C GLY A 246 -9.84 4.10 -5.45
N LEU A 247 -10.10 2.80 -5.60
CA LEU A 247 -11.09 2.07 -4.80
C LEU A 247 -10.79 2.16 -3.31
N TYR A 248 -9.53 1.99 -2.91
CA TYR A 248 -9.11 2.11 -1.52
C TYR A 248 -9.28 3.54 -0.98
N LEU A 249 -9.01 4.54 -1.82
CA LEU A 249 -8.98 5.94 -1.44
C LEU A 249 -10.38 6.57 -1.31
N TYR A 250 -11.29 6.26 -2.23
CA TYR A 250 -12.63 6.87 -2.26
C TYR A 250 -13.66 6.15 -1.39
N GLN A 251 -13.38 4.93 -0.91
CA GLN A 251 -14.38 4.15 -0.17
C GLN A 251 -14.88 4.87 1.10
N LEU A 252 -13.99 5.48 1.87
CA LEU A 252 -14.36 6.05 3.17
C LEU A 252 -15.06 7.41 3.04
N PRO A 253 -14.63 8.34 2.16
CA PRO A 253 -15.42 9.55 1.88
C PRO A 253 -16.81 9.23 1.35
N VAL A 254 -16.95 8.23 0.47
CA VAL A 254 -18.26 7.80 -0.05
C VAL A 254 -19.12 7.21 1.07
N ILE A 255 -18.56 6.37 1.95
CA ILE A 255 -19.28 5.85 3.11
C ILE A 255 -19.72 6.99 4.04
N VAL A 256 -18.85 7.96 4.33
CA VAL A 256 -19.19 9.11 5.18
C VAL A 256 -20.30 9.95 4.54
N PHE A 257 -20.24 10.21 3.24
CA PHE A 257 -21.31 10.89 2.52
C PHE A 257 -22.66 10.20 2.72
N PHE A 258 -22.72 8.87 2.57
CA PHE A 258 -23.97 8.13 2.79
C PHE A 258 -24.40 8.12 4.26
N LEU A 259 -23.47 8.05 5.21
CA LEU A 259 -23.78 8.12 6.64
C LEU A 259 -24.37 9.47 7.08
N LEU A 260 -24.05 10.54 6.36
CA LEU A 260 -24.57 11.89 6.64
C LEU A 260 -25.86 12.22 5.87
N THR A 261 -26.16 11.50 4.79
CA THR A 261 -27.34 11.76 3.93
C THR A 261 -28.52 10.86 4.21
N VAL A 262 -28.29 9.56 4.39
CA VAL A 262 -29.35 8.55 4.42
C VAL A 262 -29.37 7.89 5.80
N HIS A 263 -30.58 7.67 6.34
CA HIS A 263 -30.74 6.85 7.54
C HIS A 263 -30.11 5.47 7.32
N ARG A 264 -29.57 4.85 8.37
CA ARG A 264 -28.82 3.58 8.28
C ARG A 264 -29.68 2.40 7.82
N ASP A 265 -29.93 2.32 6.52
CA ASP A 265 -30.58 1.20 5.84
C ASP A 265 -29.54 0.11 5.54
N LYS A 266 -29.97 -1.16 5.59
CA LYS A 266 -29.16 -2.34 5.29
C LYS A 266 -28.60 -2.30 3.87
N TRP A 267 -29.31 -1.69 2.92
CA TRP A 267 -28.88 -1.56 1.53
C TRP A 267 -27.82 -0.47 1.29
N MET A 268 -27.63 0.45 2.24
CA MET A 268 -26.73 1.60 2.08
C MET A 268 -25.28 1.16 1.83
N GLN A 269 -24.83 0.07 2.44
CA GLN A 269 -23.47 -0.44 2.25
C GLN A 269 -23.23 -0.90 0.80
N ILE A 270 -24.24 -1.50 0.17
CA ILE A 270 -24.17 -1.94 -1.23
C ILE A 270 -24.14 -0.73 -2.15
N VAL A 271 -24.99 0.26 -1.90
CA VAL A 271 -25.02 1.51 -2.68
C VAL A 271 -23.70 2.28 -2.54
N ALA A 272 -23.15 2.38 -1.33
CA ALA A 272 -21.85 3.01 -1.08
C ALA A 272 -20.71 2.27 -1.78
N LEU A 273 -20.74 0.93 -1.78
CA LEU A 273 -19.77 0.12 -2.51
C LEU A 273 -19.85 0.38 -4.01
N LEU A 274 -21.03 0.30 -4.62
CA LEU A 274 -21.23 0.56 -6.04
C LEU A 274 -20.83 1.99 -6.42
N THR A 275 -21.17 2.97 -5.59
CA THR A 275 -20.77 4.37 -5.78
C THR A 275 -19.25 4.51 -5.72
N THR A 276 -18.58 3.82 -4.82
CA THR A 276 -17.10 3.79 -4.74
C THR A 276 -16.49 3.25 -6.04
N PHE A 277 -17.07 2.19 -6.62
CA PHE A 277 -16.62 1.66 -7.91
C PHE A 277 -16.77 2.68 -9.05
N VAL A 278 -17.90 3.39 -9.09
CA VAL A 278 -18.15 4.44 -10.10
C VAL A 278 -17.17 5.59 -9.93
N VAL A 279 -17.04 6.15 -8.72
CA VAL A 279 -16.14 7.27 -8.42
C VAL A 279 -14.69 6.90 -8.72
N ALA A 280 -14.23 5.72 -8.29
CA ALA A 280 -12.88 5.23 -8.59
C ALA A 280 -12.66 5.03 -10.09
N ALA A 281 -13.66 4.54 -10.84
CA ALA A 281 -13.56 4.37 -12.28
C ALA A 281 -13.48 5.70 -13.03
N LEU A 282 -14.26 6.69 -12.62
CA LEU A 282 -14.23 8.05 -13.16
C LEU A 282 -12.88 8.73 -12.82
N SER A 283 -12.46 8.71 -11.56
CA SER A 283 -11.15 9.23 -11.13
C SER A 283 -10.01 8.60 -11.94
N TYR A 284 -10.01 7.28 -12.09
CA TYR A 284 -8.99 6.60 -12.88
C TYR A 284 -8.95 7.09 -14.33
N LYS A 285 -10.12 7.28 -14.95
CA LYS A 285 -10.23 7.67 -16.35
C LYS A 285 -9.82 9.12 -16.60
N TYR A 286 -10.28 10.03 -15.76
CA TYR A 286 -10.18 11.47 -16.00
C TYR A 286 -9.03 12.14 -15.24
N LEU A 287 -8.58 11.57 -14.12
CA LEU A 287 -7.48 12.11 -13.33
C LEU A 287 -6.22 11.26 -13.50
N GLU A 288 -6.26 9.97 -13.19
CA GLU A 288 -5.03 9.17 -13.12
C GLU A 288 -4.42 8.88 -14.50
N MET A 289 -5.23 8.47 -15.49
CA MET A 289 -4.73 8.10 -16.82
C MET A 289 -4.00 9.24 -17.56
N PRO A 290 -4.49 10.49 -17.58
CA PRO A 290 -3.76 11.60 -18.22
C PRO A 290 -2.35 11.80 -17.68
N PHE A 291 -2.16 11.85 -16.35
CA PHE A 291 -0.83 12.00 -15.74
C PHE A 291 0.06 10.77 -15.97
N GLN A 292 -0.52 9.57 -15.97
CA GLN A 292 0.22 8.35 -16.28
C GLN A 292 0.69 8.29 -17.74
N ARG A 293 -0.04 8.88 -18.70
CA ARG A 293 0.41 8.94 -20.10
C ARG A 293 1.60 9.87 -20.31
N MET A 294 1.75 10.91 -19.49
CA MET A 294 2.91 11.82 -19.54
C MET A 294 4.23 11.09 -19.22
N LYS A 295 4.18 10.08 -18.34
CA LYS A 295 5.31 9.19 -18.03
C LYS A 295 5.82 8.41 -19.26
N ASP A 296 4.91 7.95 -20.13
CA ASP A 296 5.25 7.08 -21.26
C ASP A 296 5.88 7.86 -22.42
N ARG A 297 5.60 9.17 -22.54
CA ARG A 297 6.24 10.04 -23.54
C ARG A 297 7.74 10.22 -23.29
N ASP A 298 8.16 10.44 -22.04
CA ASP A 298 9.58 10.65 -21.72
C ASP A 298 10.42 9.37 -21.84
N SER A 299 9.84 8.21 -21.52
CA SER A 299 10.53 6.93 -21.62
C SER A 299 10.65 6.39 -23.05
N ARG A 300 9.76 6.83 -23.96
CA ARG A 300 9.90 6.61 -25.41
C ARG A 300 10.86 7.61 -26.06
N SER A 301 10.83 8.88 -25.64
CA SER A 301 11.78 9.91 -26.11
C SER A 301 13.23 9.53 -25.79
N ARG A 302 13.51 9.06 -24.56
CA ARG A 302 14.85 8.55 -24.17
C ARG A 302 15.31 7.33 -24.95
N ARG A 303 14.41 6.35 -25.19
CA ARG A 303 14.74 5.17 -26.01
C ARG A 303 14.93 5.51 -27.49
N GLY A 304 14.27 6.54 -28.01
CA GLY A 304 14.50 7.08 -29.34
C GLY A 304 15.86 7.76 -29.47
N LEU A 305 16.23 8.59 -28.48
CA LEU A 305 17.53 9.27 -28.44
C LEU A 305 18.70 8.29 -28.32
N GLU A 306 18.61 7.32 -27.40
CA GLU A 306 19.64 6.28 -27.18
C GLU A 306 19.87 5.43 -28.44
N ARG A 307 18.81 5.12 -29.20
CA ARG A 307 18.93 4.43 -30.49
C ARG A 307 19.55 5.30 -31.58
N SER A 308 19.27 6.61 -31.60
CA SER A 308 19.89 7.52 -32.58
C SER A 308 21.39 7.71 -32.31
N LEU A 309 21.79 7.77 -31.04
CA LEU A 309 23.19 7.93 -30.61
C LEU A 309 24.00 6.62 -30.75
N SER A 310 23.35 5.45 -30.61
CA SER A 310 24.00 4.18 -30.91
C SER A 310 24.18 3.95 -32.41
N GLN A 311 23.26 4.43 -33.25
CA GLN A 311 23.39 4.38 -34.71
C GLN A 311 24.41 5.38 -35.26
N SER A 312 24.62 6.53 -34.61
CA SER A 312 25.65 7.50 -35.02
C SER A 312 27.07 7.07 -34.65
N ARG A 313 27.27 6.33 -33.54
CA ARG A 313 28.58 5.79 -33.13
C ARG A 313 29.06 4.57 -33.93
N VAL A 314 28.17 3.92 -34.67
CA VAL A 314 28.52 2.78 -35.55
C VAL A 314 28.91 3.25 -36.96
N ARG A 315 28.79 4.56 -37.24
CA ARG A 315 29.10 5.17 -38.55
C ARG A 315 30.37 6.04 -38.56
N THR A 316 31.17 5.98 -37.50
CA THR A 316 32.50 6.61 -37.38
C THR A 316 33.51 5.56 -36.97
#